data_AF-A0A8J5HA97-F1
#
_entry.id   AF-A0A8J5HA97-F1
#
_cell.length_a   1.000
_cell.length_b   1.000
_cell.length_c   1.000
_cell.angle_alpha   90.00
_cell.angle_beta   90.00
_cell.angle_gamma   90.00
#
_symmetry.space_group_name_H-M   'P 1'
#
loop_
_entity.id
_entity.type
_entity.pdbx_description
1 polymer ?
#
loop_
_entity_poly.entity_id
_entity_poly.type
_entity_poly.pdbx_seq_one_letter_code
_entity_poly.pdbx_strand_id
1 'polypeptide(L)'
;MRVHPAPGKRNITFRCDVNPAASAAAVLGRQKKLRRLPHVFGKVLELPFSAEANVAVEEDAAGFRFVAATDGLWGEVRAHAIEIHPGVTKVVMRDGGVGGGGRCNLGEGLELDRWRFRLPPTTRPALATAAYADGELVVIVPKRAEFEGDDAV
;
A
#
# COMPACT_ATOMS: atom_id res chain seq x y z
N MET A 1 -34.03 26.91 -10.95
CA MET A 1 -33.21 25.84 -11.55
C MET A 1 -31.75 26.13 -11.23
N ARG A 2 -31.10 25.36 -10.34
CA ARG A 2 -29.67 25.54 -10.02
C ARG A 2 -28.87 24.64 -10.94
N VAL A 3 -28.19 25.24 -11.93
CA VAL A 3 -27.33 24.51 -12.87
C VAL A 3 -25.92 24.53 -12.31
N HIS A 4 -25.34 23.36 -12.04
CA HIS A 4 -23.95 23.26 -11.63
C HIS A 4 -23.03 23.36 -12.86
N PRO A 5 -21.96 24.17 -12.83
CA PRO A 5 -20.99 24.21 -13.92
C PRO A 5 -20.18 22.92 -13.97
N ALA A 6 -19.97 22.40 -15.18
CA ALA A 6 -19.23 21.17 -15.44
C ALA A 6 -17.74 21.30 -15.05
N PRO A 7 -17.09 20.23 -14.55
CA PRO A 7 -15.69 20.27 -14.16
C PRO A 7 -14.78 20.36 -15.39
N GLY A 8 -14.07 21.48 -15.52
CA GLY A 8 -13.13 21.75 -16.61
C GLY A 8 -11.91 20.81 -16.59
N LYS A 9 -11.59 20.26 -17.77
CA LYS A 9 -10.39 19.44 -18.06
C LYS A 9 -9.12 20.15 -17.58
N ARG A 10 -8.29 19.47 -16.78
CA ARG A 10 -6.94 19.93 -16.42
C ARG A 10 -5.91 19.03 -17.12
N ASN A 11 -5.08 19.65 -17.95
CA ASN A 11 -3.91 19.06 -18.58
C ASN A 11 -2.75 19.02 -17.57
N ILE A 12 -2.19 17.83 -17.31
CA ILE A 12 -0.99 17.68 -16.49
C ILE A 12 0.20 17.55 -17.44
N THR A 13 1.03 18.58 -17.51
CA THR A 13 2.38 18.51 -18.10
C THR A 13 3.40 18.67 -16.99
N PHE A 14 4.19 17.62 -16.75
CA PHE A 14 5.33 17.65 -15.83
C PHE A 14 6.54 18.24 -16.57
N ARG A 15 7.09 19.37 -16.10
CA ARG A 15 8.44 19.81 -16.46
C ARG A 15 9.23 19.98 -15.16
N CYS A 16 10.18 19.09 -14.94
CA CYS A 16 11.18 19.21 -13.90
C CYS A 16 12.45 19.78 -14.54
N ASP A 17 12.62 21.09 -14.47
CA ASP A 17 13.91 21.73 -14.79
C ASP A 17 14.70 21.88 -13.48
N VAL A 18 15.71 21.04 -13.30
CA VAL A 18 16.70 21.17 -12.22
C VAL A 18 17.93 21.87 -12.82
N ASN A 19 18.09 23.16 -12.52
CA ASN A 19 19.34 23.88 -12.76
C ASN A 19 19.99 24.24 -11.39
N PRO A 20 21.18 23.70 -11.07
CA PRO A 20 21.78 23.82 -9.74
C PRO A 20 22.44 25.18 -9.44
N ALA A 21 22.50 26.13 -10.39
CA ALA A 21 23.28 27.36 -10.26
C ALA A 21 22.55 28.58 -9.63
N ALA A 22 21.28 28.47 -9.23
CA ALA A 22 20.47 29.63 -8.78
C ALA A 22 20.09 29.61 -7.29
N SER A 23 20.90 28.97 -6.44
CA SER A 23 20.50 28.53 -5.09
C SER A 23 20.71 29.52 -3.93
N ALA A 24 21.25 30.73 -4.14
CA ALA A 24 21.55 31.64 -3.00
C ALA A 24 20.55 32.82 -2.82
N ALA A 25 19.94 33.35 -3.87
CA ALA A 25 19.17 34.62 -3.78
C ALA A 25 17.64 34.46 -3.70
N ALA A 26 17.09 33.25 -3.87
CA ALA A 26 15.64 33.05 -4.02
C ALA A 26 14.91 32.56 -2.76
N VAL A 27 15.60 32.44 -1.62
CA VAL A 27 15.08 31.73 -0.44
C VAL A 27 14.13 32.55 0.44
N LEU A 28 14.10 33.89 0.33
CA LEU A 28 13.36 34.74 1.28
C LEU A 28 11.95 35.20 0.83
N GLY A 29 11.52 34.90 -0.41
CA GLY A 29 10.26 35.48 -0.95
C GLY A 29 9.23 34.48 -1.47
N ARG A 30 9.58 33.21 -1.66
CA ARG A 30 8.63 32.23 -2.18
C ARG A 30 7.77 31.70 -1.04
N GLN A 31 6.61 32.33 -0.85
CA GLN A 31 5.46 31.70 -0.21
C GLN A 31 5.31 30.30 -0.81
N LYS A 32 5.75 29.27 -0.08
CA LYS A 32 5.62 27.87 -0.48
C LYS A 32 4.14 27.56 -0.46
N LYS A 33 3.44 27.85 -1.57
CA LYS A 33 2.07 27.39 -1.79
C LYS A 33 2.15 25.87 -1.78
N LEU A 34 1.88 25.28 -0.61
CA LEU A 34 1.81 23.84 -0.43
C LEU A 34 0.79 23.32 -1.44
N ARG A 35 1.25 22.51 -2.39
CA ARG A 35 0.33 21.75 -3.23
C ARG A 35 -0.26 20.69 -2.30
N ARG A 36 -1.58 20.52 -2.34
CA ARG A 36 -2.21 19.38 -1.64
C ARG A 36 -1.56 18.12 -2.21
N LEU A 37 -0.89 17.36 -1.35
CA LEU A 37 -0.44 16.03 -1.71
C LEU A 37 -1.68 15.24 -2.17
N PRO A 38 -1.57 14.44 -3.24
CA PRO A 38 -2.60 13.45 -3.54
C PRO A 38 -2.90 12.67 -2.26
N HIS A 39 -4.17 12.38 -1.98
CA HIS A 39 -4.53 11.63 -0.78
C HIS A 39 -3.75 10.31 -0.76
N VAL A 40 -2.78 10.21 0.16
CA VAL A 40 -1.98 9.01 0.35
C VAL A 40 -2.70 8.16 1.38
N PHE A 41 -2.99 6.91 1.02
CA PHE A 41 -3.59 5.94 1.92
C PHE A 41 -2.57 5.61 3.00
N GLY A 42 -2.97 5.70 4.27
CA GLY A 42 -2.07 5.41 5.38
C GLY A 42 -1.68 3.94 5.50
N LYS A 43 -2.43 3.01 4.87
CA LYS A 43 -2.19 1.57 4.97
C LYS A 43 -2.42 0.89 3.62
N VAL A 44 -1.46 0.09 3.17
CA VAL A 44 -1.49 -0.60 1.87
C VAL A 44 -0.97 -2.02 2.04
N LEU A 45 -1.64 -3.00 1.45
CA LEU A 45 -1.11 -4.35 1.20
C LEU A 45 -0.57 -4.40 -0.23
N GLU A 46 0.65 -4.92 -0.41
CA GLU A 46 1.25 -5.20 -1.71
C GLU A 46 1.60 -6.68 -1.78
N LEU A 47 1.00 -7.38 -2.74
CA LEU A 47 1.26 -8.79 -2.99
C LEU A 47 2.23 -8.96 -4.15
N PRO A 48 3.04 -10.04 -4.14
CA PRO A 48 4.03 -10.32 -5.19
C PRO A 48 3.38 -10.98 -6.42
N PHE A 49 2.29 -10.39 -6.91
CA PHE A 49 1.57 -10.80 -8.11
C PHE A 49 1.44 -9.61 -9.06
N SER A 50 1.16 -9.89 -10.35
CA SER A 50 0.74 -8.85 -11.30
C SER A 50 -0.49 -8.10 -10.77
N ALA A 51 -0.65 -6.82 -11.11
CA ALA A 51 -1.81 -6.05 -10.66
C ALA A 51 -3.16 -6.64 -11.11
N GLU A 52 -3.16 -7.41 -12.21
CA GLU A 52 -4.34 -8.08 -12.77
C GLU A 52 -4.56 -9.49 -12.21
N ALA A 53 -3.75 -9.94 -11.25
CA ALA A 53 -3.91 -11.26 -10.65
C ALA A 53 -5.25 -11.40 -9.91
N ASN A 54 -5.89 -12.55 -10.07
CA ASN A 54 -7.13 -12.86 -9.37
C ASN A 54 -6.84 -13.21 -7.90
N VAL A 55 -7.04 -12.23 -7.03
CA VAL A 55 -6.91 -12.37 -5.58
C VAL A 55 -8.30 -12.28 -4.97
N ALA A 56 -8.77 -13.36 -4.35
CA ALA A 56 -10.00 -13.34 -3.58
C ALA A 56 -9.80 -12.52 -2.31
N VAL A 57 -10.73 -11.61 -2.03
CA VAL A 57 -10.70 -10.75 -0.84
C VAL A 57 -11.97 -10.97 -0.03
N GLU A 58 -11.80 -11.48 1.18
CA GLU A 58 -12.87 -11.69 2.14
C GLU A 58 -12.68 -10.73 3.31
N GLU A 59 -13.77 -10.15 3.79
CA GLU A 59 -13.77 -9.23 4.94
C GLU A 59 -14.77 -9.73 5.97
N ASP A 60 -14.32 -9.84 7.22
CA ASP A 60 -15.16 -10.18 8.37
C ASP A 60 -14.94 -9.16 9.51
N ALA A 61 -15.53 -9.43 10.68
CA ALA A 61 -15.36 -8.60 11.86
C ALA A 61 -13.91 -8.64 12.41
N ALA A 62 -13.20 -9.75 12.20
CA ALA A 62 -11.85 -9.96 12.70
C ALA A 62 -10.77 -9.32 11.81
N GLY A 63 -11.01 -9.18 10.50
CA GLY A 63 -9.98 -8.74 9.57
C GLY A 63 -10.35 -8.86 8.09
N PHE A 64 -9.29 -8.84 7.28
CA PHE A 64 -9.32 -9.16 5.87
C PHE A 64 -8.52 -10.42 5.62
N ARG A 65 -9.02 -11.27 4.72
CA ARG A 65 -8.34 -12.46 4.22
C ARG A 65 -8.18 -12.33 2.71
N PHE A 66 -6.95 -12.47 2.24
CA PHE A 66 -6.58 -12.42 0.84
C PHE A 66 -6.06 -13.79 0.42
N VAL A 67 -6.60 -14.34 -0.67
CA VAL A 67 -6.20 -15.65 -1.19
C VAL A 67 -5.88 -15.54 -2.66
N ALA A 68 -4.73 -16.07 -3.05
CA ALA A 68 -4.30 -16.10 -4.43
C ALA A 68 -3.66 -17.44 -4.74
N ALA A 69 -4.13 -18.09 -5.81
CA ALA A 69 -3.46 -19.25 -6.36
C ALA A 69 -2.07 -18.87 -6.87
N THR A 70 -1.09 -19.74 -6.64
CA THR A 70 0.28 -19.55 -7.10
C THR A 70 0.89 -20.89 -7.49
N ASP A 71 1.65 -20.83 -8.58
CA ASP A 71 2.36 -21.94 -9.21
C ASP A 71 3.75 -22.22 -8.60
N GLY A 72 4.19 -21.39 -7.64
CA GLY A 72 5.52 -21.44 -7.07
C GLY A 72 5.59 -22.31 -5.82
N LEU A 73 6.68 -23.04 -5.64
CA LEU A 73 7.08 -23.56 -4.32
C LEU A 73 7.56 -22.39 -3.46
N TRP A 74 6.61 -21.68 -2.83
CA TRP A 74 6.96 -20.72 -1.79
C TRP A 74 7.38 -21.52 -0.55
N GLY A 75 8.54 -21.19 0.00
CA GLY A 75 8.96 -21.71 1.30
C GLY A 75 8.13 -21.09 2.42
N GLU A 76 8.76 -20.86 3.57
CA GLU A 76 8.14 -20.08 4.63
C GLU A 76 7.92 -18.63 4.16
N VAL A 77 6.67 -18.20 4.00
CA VAL A 77 6.35 -16.81 3.63
C VAL A 77 5.93 -16.04 4.87
N ARG A 78 6.43 -14.81 4.99
CA ARG A 78 6.06 -13.91 6.09
C ARG A 78 5.57 -12.56 5.58
N ALA A 79 4.48 -12.09 6.16
CA ALA A 79 4.02 -10.72 5.99
C ALA A 79 4.90 -9.77 6.83
N HIS A 80 5.35 -8.68 6.20
CA HIS A 80 6.19 -7.68 6.86
C HIS A 80 5.62 -6.28 6.63
N ALA A 81 5.30 -5.60 7.72
CA ALA A 81 4.87 -4.22 7.70
C ALA A 81 6.09 -3.28 7.73
N ILE A 82 6.20 -2.41 6.74
CA ILE A 82 7.22 -1.36 6.65
C ILE A 82 6.57 0.01 6.62
N GLU A 83 7.21 0.99 7.25
CA GLU A 83 6.83 2.39 7.10
C GLU A 83 7.59 2.98 5.91
N ILE A 84 6.87 3.38 4.87
CA ILE A 84 7.48 3.94 3.64
C ILE A 84 7.54 5.47 3.68
N HIS A 85 6.72 6.07 4.55
CA HIS A 85 6.64 7.49 4.83
C HIS A 85 5.95 7.65 6.18
N PRO A 86 6.23 8.71 6.98
CA PRO A 86 5.52 8.96 8.23
C PRO A 86 4.00 8.77 8.12
N GLY A 87 3.46 7.80 8.85
CA GLY A 87 2.02 7.48 8.87
C GLY A 87 1.52 6.65 7.67
N VAL A 88 2.41 6.16 6.81
CA VAL A 88 2.11 5.29 5.67
C VAL A 88 2.79 3.94 5.85
N THR A 89 1.99 2.92 6.17
CA THR A 89 2.43 1.54 6.33
C THR A 89 2.13 0.71 5.08
N LYS A 90 3.12 -0.01 4.57
CA LYS A 90 2.99 -0.99 3.50
C LYS A 90 3.25 -2.40 4.06
N VAL A 91 2.36 -3.34 3.80
CA VAL A 91 2.59 -4.78 4.06
C VAL A 91 3.13 -5.40 2.79
N VAL A 92 4.27 -6.08 2.89
CA VAL A 92 4.92 -6.84 1.82
C VAL A 92 5.13 -8.29 2.22
N MET A 93 5.23 -9.18 1.25
CA MET A 93 5.59 -10.58 1.47
C MET A 93 7.10 -10.76 1.37
N ARG A 94 7.69 -11.49 2.33
CA ARG A 94 9.10 -11.87 2.34
C ARG A 94 9.23 -13.39 2.44
N ASP A 95 10.26 -13.92 1.79
CA ASP A 95 10.73 -15.28 2.02
C ASP A 95 11.44 -15.36 3.38
N GLY A 96 11.15 -16.40 4.14
CA GLY A 96 11.74 -16.73 5.44
C GLY A 96 12.92 -17.70 5.37
N GLY A 97 13.24 -18.25 4.18
CA GLY A 97 14.30 -19.23 3.99
C GLY A 97 15.74 -18.71 4.17
N VAL A 98 16.62 -19.57 4.73
CA VAL A 98 18.06 -19.31 4.98
C VAL A 98 18.92 -19.27 3.69
N GLY A 99 18.36 -19.61 2.54
CA GLY A 99 18.97 -19.41 1.23
C GLY A 99 18.31 -18.25 0.52
N GLY A 100 18.92 -17.06 0.58
CA GLY A 100 18.46 -15.82 -0.05
C GLY A 100 18.44 -15.90 -1.59
N GLY A 101 17.51 -16.68 -2.13
CA GLY A 101 17.31 -16.92 -3.56
C GLY A 101 15.84 -17.15 -3.93
N GLY A 102 14.89 -16.85 -3.04
CA GLY A 102 13.47 -16.86 -3.34
C GLY A 102 13.02 -15.53 -3.93
N ARG A 103 12.17 -15.59 -4.95
CA ARG A 103 11.77 -14.55 -5.92
C ARG A 103 11.13 -13.28 -5.34
N CYS A 104 11.15 -13.09 -4.02
CA CYS A 104 10.76 -11.89 -3.31
C CYS A 104 11.81 -10.78 -3.46
N ASN A 105 12.27 -10.49 -4.69
CA ASN A 105 13.16 -9.37 -4.93
C ASN A 105 12.40 -8.08 -4.51
N LEU A 106 12.78 -7.59 -3.34
CA LEU A 106 12.33 -6.32 -2.75
C LEU A 106 13.14 -5.13 -3.29
N GLY A 107 13.95 -5.35 -4.33
CA GLY A 107 14.61 -4.30 -5.07
C GLY A 107 15.34 -4.84 -6.30
N GLU A 108 14.80 -4.60 -7.49
CA GLU A 108 15.50 -3.91 -8.58
C GLU A 108 14.59 -3.86 -9.82
N GLY A 109 14.24 -2.65 -10.23
CA GLY A 109 13.52 -2.39 -11.48
C GLY A 109 12.00 -2.28 -11.30
N LEU A 110 11.49 -1.04 -11.28
CA LEU A 110 10.27 -0.50 -11.92
C LEU A 110 9.04 -1.41 -12.20
N GLU A 111 8.84 -2.54 -11.53
CA GLU A 111 7.62 -3.34 -11.59
C GLU A 111 6.52 -2.62 -10.79
N LEU A 112 5.97 -1.59 -11.43
CA LEU A 112 4.81 -0.84 -10.95
C LEU A 112 3.52 -1.69 -10.98
N ASP A 113 3.55 -2.81 -11.72
CA ASP A 113 2.43 -3.72 -11.92
C ASP A 113 2.34 -4.76 -10.78
N ARG A 114 2.34 -4.28 -9.53
CA ARG A 114 2.11 -5.16 -8.38
C ARG A 114 0.67 -5.06 -7.91
N TRP A 115 0.12 -6.21 -7.51
CA TRP A 115 -1.19 -6.28 -6.90
C TRP A 115 -1.21 -5.51 -5.58
N ARG A 116 -2.14 -4.57 -5.45
CA ARG A 116 -2.20 -3.64 -4.31
C ARG A 116 -3.62 -3.45 -3.82
N PHE A 117 -3.78 -3.51 -2.51
CA PHE A 117 -5.04 -3.24 -1.85
C PHE A 117 -4.88 -2.14 -0.81
N ARG A 118 -5.83 -1.20 -0.79
CA ARG A 118 -5.86 -0.11 0.18
C ARG A 118 -6.59 -0.59 1.42
N LEU A 119 -5.87 -0.66 2.53
CA LEU A 119 -6.43 -1.16 3.78
C LEU A 119 -7.15 -0.03 4.52
N PRO A 120 -8.35 -0.29 5.09
CA PRO A 120 -9.03 0.69 5.94
C PRO A 120 -8.19 1.10 7.16
N PRO A 121 -8.41 2.30 7.72
CA PRO A 121 -7.72 2.75 8.92
C PRO A 121 -7.90 1.83 10.14
N THR A 122 -9.00 1.08 10.21
CA THR A 122 -9.30 0.12 11.29
C THR A 122 -8.37 -1.10 11.31
N THR A 123 -7.66 -1.37 10.22
CA THR A 123 -6.74 -2.52 10.12
C THR A 123 -5.47 -2.37 10.96
N ARG A 124 -4.84 -3.49 11.32
CA ARG A 124 -3.59 -3.58 12.06
C ARG A 124 -2.53 -4.28 11.19
N PRO A 125 -1.98 -3.59 10.17
CA PRO A 125 -1.03 -4.19 9.23
C PRO A 125 0.23 -4.77 9.89
N ALA A 126 0.63 -4.25 11.05
CA ALA A 126 1.76 -4.77 11.83
C ALA A 126 1.52 -6.18 12.40
N LEU A 127 0.26 -6.64 12.48
CA LEU A 127 -0.12 -7.99 12.91
C LEU A 127 -0.50 -8.88 11.72
N ALA A 128 -0.24 -8.44 10.49
CA ALA A 128 -0.53 -9.25 9.32
C ALA A 128 0.26 -10.55 9.35
N THR A 129 -0.38 -11.63 8.94
CA THR A 129 0.25 -12.94 8.76
C THR A 129 0.13 -13.38 7.32
N ALA A 130 1.06 -14.22 6.89
CA ALA A 130 1.02 -14.88 5.59
C ALA A 130 1.33 -16.35 5.79
N ALA A 131 0.68 -17.19 5.01
CA ALA A 131 0.94 -18.61 4.94
C ALA A 131 0.80 -19.06 3.49
N TYR A 132 1.62 -20.04 3.12
CA TYR A 132 1.48 -20.74 1.86
C TYR A 132 0.99 -22.16 2.16
N ALA A 133 -0.15 -22.54 1.58
CA ALA A 133 -0.77 -23.85 1.77
C ALA A 133 -1.48 -24.27 0.48
N ASP A 134 -1.34 -25.54 0.09
CA ASP A 134 -2.08 -26.15 -1.03
C ASP A 134 -2.01 -25.40 -2.38
N GLY A 135 -0.91 -24.70 -2.67
CA GLY A 135 -0.78 -23.92 -3.90
C GLY A 135 -1.37 -22.51 -3.80
N GLU A 136 -1.74 -22.05 -2.61
CA GLU A 136 -2.32 -20.74 -2.38
C GLU A 136 -1.52 -19.92 -1.37
N LEU A 137 -1.35 -18.64 -1.68
CA LEU A 137 -0.91 -17.65 -0.71
C LEU A 137 -2.13 -17.12 0.04
N VAL A 138 -2.15 -17.31 1.35
CA VAL A 138 -3.17 -16.77 2.26
C VAL A 138 -2.55 -15.68 3.10
N VAL A 139 -3.13 -14.48 3.06
CA VAL A 139 -2.68 -13.32 3.84
C VAL A 139 -3.83 -12.84 4.70
N ILE A 140 -3.58 -12.66 5.99
CA ILE A 140 -4.57 -12.18 6.95
C ILE A 140 -4.11 -10.84 7.49
N VAL A 141 -4.99 -9.84 7.41
CA VAL A 141 -4.76 -8.51 7.99
C VAL A 141 -5.83 -8.24 9.05
N PRO A 142 -5.49 -8.33 10.34
CA PRO A 142 -6.46 -8.13 11.41
C PRO A 142 -7.02 -6.71 11.43
N LYS A 143 -8.24 -6.55 11.94
CA LYS A 143 -8.83 -5.26 12.34
C LYS A 143 -8.63 -5.01 13.83
N ARG A 144 -8.83 -3.77 14.26
CA ARG A 144 -9.03 -3.45 15.67
C ARG A 144 -10.41 -3.95 16.06
N ALA A 145 -10.52 -4.63 17.21
CA ALA A 145 -11.81 -4.93 17.78
C ALA A 145 -12.57 -3.60 17.96
N GLU A 146 -13.73 -3.52 17.34
CA GLU A 146 -14.70 -2.47 17.60
C GLU A 146 -15.30 -2.85 18.95
N PHE A 147 -14.78 -2.26 20.04
CA PHE A 147 -15.50 -2.34 21.30
C PHE A 147 -16.81 -1.58 21.05
N GLU A 148 -17.89 -2.34 20.89
CA GLU A 148 -19.24 -1.82 20.88
C GLU A 148 -19.41 -0.95 22.12
N GLY A 149 -19.87 0.28 21.91
CA GLY A 149 -19.85 1.34 22.90
C GLY A 149 -20.47 0.89 24.22
N ASP A 150 -19.78 1.26 25.29
CA ASP A 150 -20.28 1.33 26.65
C ASP A 150 -21.47 2.32 26.65
N ASP A 151 -22.67 1.83 26.33
CA ASP A 151 -23.93 2.57 26.44
C ASP A 151 -24.64 2.09 27.70
N ALA A 152 -24.47 2.86 28.79
CA ALA A 152 -25.53 3.39 29.66
C ALA A 152 -25.15 3.44 31.15
N VAL A 153 -24.87 4.68 31.58
CA VAL A 153 -25.14 5.34 32.89
C VAL A 153 -24.48 4.78 34.14
#